data_AF-A0A168R310-F1
#
_entry.id   AF-A0A168R310-F1
#
_cell.length_a   1.000
_cell.length_b   1.000
_cell.length_c   1.000
_cell.angle_alpha   90.00
_cell.angle_beta   90.00
_cell.angle_gamma   90.00
#
_symmetry.space_group_name_H-M   'P 1'
#
loop_
_entity.id
_entity.type
_entity.pdbx_description
1 polymer ?
#
loop_
_entity_poly.entity_id
_entity_poly.type
_entity_poly.pdbx_seq_one_letter_code
_entity_poly.pdbx_strand_id
1 'polypeptide(L)'
;MMWVLIALFVFIFQMATILILEFRNPAKALAWMFILFCFPLVGFIVYYFVAQEYSKRKKLRSKGSRLFREIRDQLWKEAAIVEHVEGMKNHKFHTQQRLFNLLSNISESPITGCNESRVLTDGKETYHAMLEAMESAESHIHIEFYIFRDDMIGTEFQDVMIRKAQTGVKVRVVCDGVGSHHLKKRFINRFKEAGIEFYFFLPPVIATLDRRINYRNHRKILIVDGKKGFVGGLNVGDDYLGLYPEVGYWRDTHLEVAGDAVYFLQNIFLKDWKLASSERIIDPDLFPAHACRGEQQIQILSSGPDQVWDAIQEMCFGAISVANERIWITSPYFIPDPGIYEGLKSAAVSGVDVRIIIPWKPDSKLVHYASLSYIEELMVAGVRFFQYRKGFVHAKILIVDDLLASVGTANMDMRSFFCNFELTAVLFDELAIQRIVKDFKNDLHHCTEIDPIEFAKRPRLHKGGEMLSRMLSPLL
;
A
#
# COMPACT_ATOMS: atom_id res chain seq x y z
N MET A 1 48.44 6.04 17.95
CA MET A 1 47.64 6.07 19.20
C MET A 1 46.57 7.15 19.17
N MET A 2 46.91 8.43 18.99
CA MET A 2 45.91 9.52 18.98
C MET A 2 44.81 9.37 17.91
N TRP A 3 45.15 8.96 16.68
CA TRP A 3 44.16 8.75 15.61
C TRP A 3 43.15 7.63 15.90
N VAL A 4 43.56 6.58 16.63
CA VAL A 4 42.68 5.48 17.05
C VAL A 4 41.69 5.97 18.10
N LEU A 5 42.14 6.79 19.05
CA LEU A 5 41.26 7.42 20.02
C LEU A 5 40.25 8.36 19.35
N ILE A 6 40.71 9.18 18.39
CA ILE A 6 39.83 10.06 17.60
C ILE A 6 38.77 9.23 16.86
N ALA A 7 39.17 8.16 16.17
CA ALA A 7 38.24 7.29 15.46
C ALA A 7 37.21 6.63 16.40
N LEU A 8 37.65 6.18 17.58
CA LEU A 8 36.76 5.62 18.60
C LEU A 8 35.77 6.66 19.13
N PHE A 9 36.21 7.88 19.43
CA PHE A 9 35.33 8.96 19.87
C PHE A 9 34.30 9.34 18.80
N VAL A 10 34.71 9.40 17.52
CA VAL A 10 33.78 9.62 16.40
C VAL A 10 32.75 8.51 16.33
N PHE A 11 33.17 7.24 16.41
CA PHE A 11 32.25 6.10 16.37
C PHE A 11 31.25 6.10 17.53
N ILE A 12 31.72 6.36 18.77
CA ILE A 12 30.85 6.47 19.95
C ILE A 12 29.86 7.63 19.78
N PHE A 13 30.32 8.78 19.28
CA PHE A 13 29.45 9.92 19.01
C PHE A 13 28.37 9.60 17.97
N GLN A 14 28.73 8.91 16.89
CA GLN A 14 27.80 8.46 15.86
C GLN A 14 26.75 7.48 16.42
N MET A 15 27.19 6.48 17.19
CA MET A 15 26.31 5.52 17.87
C MET A 15 25.34 6.22 18.84
N ALA A 16 25.85 7.10 19.69
CA ALA A 16 25.04 7.87 20.63
C ALA A 16 24.02 8.76 19.89
N THR A 17 24.42 9.36 18.77
CA THR A 17 23.51 10.17 17.94
C THR A 17 22.36 9.34 17.38
N ILE A 18 22.63 8.14 16.85
CA ILE A 18 21.58 7.24 16.35
C ILE A 18 20.64 6.84 17.49
N LEU A 19 21.18 6.42 18.63
CA LEU A 19 20.39 6.01 19.81
C LEU A 19 19.48 7.13 20.33
N ILE A 20 19.99 8.35 20.43
CA ILE A 20 19.22 9.50 20.93
C ILE A 20 18.13 9.91 19.94
N LEU A 21 18.41 9.89 18.64
CA LEU A 21 17.45 10.31 17.63
C LEU A 21 16.37 9.25 17.36
N GLU A 22 16.71 7.96 17.44
CA GLU A 22 15.81 6.83 17.18
C GLU A 22 15.27 6.17 18.46
N PHE A 23 15.39 6.80 19.63
CA PHE A 23 15.03 6.21 20.93
C PHE A 23 13.60 5.67 21.03
N ARG A 24 12.68 6.20 20.20
CA ARG A 24 11.27 5.78 20.16
C ARG A 24 11.04 4.50 19.36
N ASN A 25 11.98 4.12 18.49
CA ASN A 25 11.90 2.96 17.62
C ASN A 25 13.15 2.10 17.81
N PRO A 26 13.22 1.29 18.89
CA PRO A 26 14.43 0.53 19.22
C PRO A 26 14.86 -0.41 18.09
N ALA A 27 13.90 -0.98 17.34
CA ALA A 27 14.20 -1.82 16.19
C ALA A 27 14.92 -1.04 15.06
N LYS A 28 14.48 0.19 14.74
CA LYS A 28 15.14 1.06 13.75
C LYS A 28 16.53 1.50 14.23
N ALA A 29 16.65 1.85 15.52
CA ALA A 29 17.95 2.18 16.12
C ALA A 29 18.95 1.02 15.96
N LEU A 30 18.52 -0.21 16.26
CA LEU A 30 19.35 -1.42 16.10
C LEU A 30 19.77 -1.64 14.65
N ALA A 31 18.86 -1.48 13.68
CA ALA A 31 19.17 -1.60 12.27
C ALA A 31 20.25 -0.59 11.82
N TRP A 32 20.11 0.68 12.22
CA TRP A 32 21.08 1.72 11.90
C TRP A 32 22.42 1.54 12.62
N MET A 33 22.40 1.10 13.87
CA MET A 33 23.63 0.74 14.59
C MET A 33 24.34 -0.44 13.93
N PHE A 34 23.61 -1.42 13.40
CA PHE A 34 24.20 -2.54 12.67
C PHE A 34 24.86 -2.09 11.35
N ILE A 35 24.19 -1.22 10.58
CA ILE A 35 24.78 -0.60 9.38
C ILE A 35 26.04 0.19 9.74
N LEU A 36 25.98 1.00 10.81
CA LEU A 36 27.11 1.78 11.30
C LEU A 36 28.26 0.87 11.75
N PHE A 37 27.97 -0.24 12.43
CA PHE A 37 28.98 -1.20 12.86
C PHE A 37 29.70 -1.85 11.66
N CYS A 38 28.95 -2.25 10.63
CA CYS A 38 29.53 -2.84 9.41
C CYS A 38 30.28 -1.81 8.55
N PHE A 39 29.78 -0.56 8.53
CA PHE A 39 30.32 0.51 7.71
C PHE A 39 30.40 1.84 8.50
N PRO A 40 31.40 2.03 9.38
CA PRO A 40 31.44 3.16 10.32
C PRO A 40 31.36 4.56 9.69
N LEU A 41 32.01 4.77 8.54
CA LEU A 41 32.00 6.06 7.86
C LEU A 41 30.77 6.22 6.95
N VAL A 42 30.51 5.23 6.10
CA VAL A 42 29.43 5.28 5.11
C VAL A 42 28.06 5.18 5.78
N GLY A 43 27.92 4.31 6.79
CA GLY A 43 26.67 4.07 7.50
C GLY A 43 26.13 5.31 8.17
N PHE A 44 26.99 6.14 8.79
CA PHE A 44 26.55 7.40 9.39
C PHE A 44 26.14 8.45 8.34
N ILE A 45 26.83 8.50 7.20
CA ILE A 45 26.46 9.38 6.08
C ILE A 45 25.09 8.96 5.54
N VAL A 46 24.88 7.66 5.29
CA VAL A 46 23.59 7.12 4.84
C VAL A 46 22.50 7.41 5.87
N TYR A 47 22.75 7.16 7.16
CA TYR A 47 21.84 7.51 8.24
C TYR A 47 21.42 8.98 8.20
N TYR A 48 22.38 9.89 8.02
CA TYR A 48 22.11 11.33 8.00
C TYR A 48 21.16 11.75 6.86
N PHE A 49 21.28 11.14 5.68
CA PHE A 49 20.44 11.47 4.52
C PHE A 49 19.13 10.69 4.45
N VAL A 50 19.06 9.52 5.09
CA VAL A 50 17.95 8.55 4.92
C VAL A 50 17.08 8.45 6.17
N ALA A 51 17.65 8.48 7.38
CA ALA A 51 16.97 8.04 8.60
C ALA A 51 16.05 9.06 9.28
N GLN A 52 16.19 10.36 9.01
CA GLN A 52 15.53 11.41 9.81
C GLN A 52 14.02 11.57 9.49
N GLU A 53 13.21 10.59 9.89
CA GLU A 53 11.78 10.52 9.60
C GLU A 53 10.93 11.33 10.60
N TYR A 54 11.23 11.23 11.90
CA TYR A 54 10.31 11.67 12.97
C TYR A 54 10.03 13.19 13.00
N SER A 55 11.07 14.04 12.90
CA SER A 55 10.90 15.51 12.90
C SER A 55 10.13 16.00 11.66
N LYS A 56 10.15 15.22 10.56
CA LYS A 56 9.56 15.59 9.28
C LYS A 56 8.13 15.10 9.10
N ARG A 57 7.70 14.03 9.79
CA ARG A 57 6.26 13.65 9.85
C ARG A 57 5.42 14.85 10.30
N LYS A 58 5.84 15.59 11.33
CA LYS A 58 5.13 16.82 11.77
C LYS A 58 5.01 17.90 10.70
N LYS A 59 5.96 17.98 9.75
CA LYS A 59 5.92 18.94 8.63
C LYS A 59 5.06 18.44 7.46
N LEU A 60 4.98 17.12 7.27
CA LEU A 60 4.14 16.47 6.25
C LEU A 60 2.68 16.36 6.70
N ARG A 61 2.40 16.42 8.00
CA ARG A 61 1.05 16.44 8.56
C ARG A 61 0.22 17.54 7.94
N SER A 62 -0.61 17.14 7.00
CA SER A 62 -1.68 17.97 6.46
C SER A 62 -2.97 17.46 7.07
N LYS A 63 -3.66 18.28 7.87
CA LYS A 63 -5.11 18.07 8.09
C LYS A 63 -5.78 18.00 6.70
N GLY A 64 -6.91 17.29 6.54
CA GLY A 64 -7.64 17.08 5.27
C GLY A 64 -7.58 18.21 4.21
N SER A 65 -7.72 17.92 2.90
CA SER A 65 -7.72 19.02 1.91
C SER A 65 -8.74 20.08 2.37
N ARG A 66 -8.36 21.37 2.40
CA ARG A 66 -9.25 22.37 3.02
C ARG A 66 -10.58 22.45 2.26
N LEU A 67 -10.59 22.14 0.96
CA LEU A 67 -11.79 21.90 0.16
C LEU A 67 -12.60 20.74 0.75
N PHE A 68 -11.99 19.56 0.93
CA PHE A 68 -12.70 18.43 1.52
C PHE A 68 -13.22 18.77 2.92
N ARG A 69 -12.53 19.57 3.74
CA ARG A 69 -13.07 20.04 5.03
C ARG A 69 -14.24 21.03 4.88
N GLU A 70 -14.18 21.90 3.87
CA GLU A 70 -15.21 22.91 3.58
C GLU A 70 -16.48 22.25 3.01
N ILE A 71 -16.33 21.24 2.15
CA ILE A 71 -17.43 20.48 1.54
C ILE A 71 -17.75 19.23 2.38
N ARG A 72 -16.95 18.87 3.40
CA ARG A 72 -17.13 17.64 4.19
C ARG A 72 -18.56 17.53 4.71
N ASP A 73 -19.06 18.60 5.29
CA ASP A 73 -20.38 18.61 5.92
C ASP A 73 -21.50 18.51 4.88
N GLN A 74 -21.23 18.89 3.62
CA GLN A 74 -22.12 18.66 2.49
C GLN A 74 -21.99 17.23 1.94
N LEU A 75 -20.78 16.73 1.73
CA LEU A 75 -20.52 15.34 1.32
C LEU A 75 -21.09 14.34 2.34
N TRP A 76 -21.00 14.64 3.64
CA TRP A 76 -21.58 13.82 4.70
C TRP A 76 -23.11 13.80 4.67
N LYS A 77 -23.76 14.82 4.12
CA LYS A 77 -25.22 14.83 3.92
C LYS A 77 -25.63 14.09 2.65
N GLU A 78 -24.79 14.14 1.63
CA GLU A 78 -25.06 13.51 0.33
C GLU A 78 -24.65 12.03 0.30
N ALA A 79 -23.62 11.66 1.05
CA ALA A 79 -23.12 10.30 1.12
C ALA A 79 -23.90 9.44 2.12
N ALA A 80 -24.13 8.18 1.77
CA ALA A 80 -24.67 7.20 2.68
C ALA A 80 -23.58 6.71 3.65
N ILE A 81 -23.51 7.30 4.85
CA ILE A 81 -22.48 6.96 5.84
C ILE A 81 -23.03 6.04 6.93
N VAL A 82 -22.25 5.03 7.29
CA VAL A 82 -22.56 4.12 8.39
C VAL A 82 -22.00 4.70 9.69
N GLU A 83 -22.86 5.31 10.50
CA GLU A 83 -22.46 6.00 11.74
C GLU A 83 -22.39 5.09 12.96
N HIS A 84 -23.13 3.97 12.94
CA HIS A 84 -23.27 3.04 14.05
C HIS A 84 -23.09 1.60 13.60
N VAL A 85 -22.67 0.72 14.51
CA VAL A 85 -22.38 -0.68 14.19
C VAL A 85 -23.63 -1.41 13.71
N GLU A 86 -24.81 -1.05 14.22
CA GLU A 86 -26.10 -1.58 13.82
C GLU A 86 -26.46 -1.24 12.37
N GLY A 87 -25.86 -0.17 11.83
CA GLY A 87 -25.99 0.20 10.42
C GLY A 87 -25.16 -0.67 9.48
N MET A 88 -24.27 -1.53 9.99
CA MET A 88 -23.53 -2.47 9.15
C MET A 88 -24.48 -3.53 8.58
N LYS A 89 -24.40 -3.78 7.27
CA LYS A 89 -25.24 -4.79 6.58
C LYS A 89 -24.81 -6.22 6.90
N ASN A 90 -23.51 -6.39 7.15
CA ASN A 90 -22.99 -7.65 7.62
C ASN A 90 -23.27 -7.81 9.11
N HIS A 91 -24.25 -8.62 9.46
CA HIS A 91 -24.68 -8.86 10.84
C HIS A 91 -23.59 -9.46 11.73
N LYS A 92 -22.60 -10.16 11.15
CA LYS A 92 -21.43 -10.65 11.91
C LYS A 92 -20.61 -9.48 12.51
N PHE A 93 -20.76 -8.27 11.95
CA PHE A 93 -20.09 -7.06 12.44
C PHE A 93 -20.80 -6.43 13.66
N HIS A 94 -22.08 -6.74 13.91
CA HIS A 94 -22.86 -6.13 15.00
C HIS A 94 -22.27 -6.42 16.38
N THR A 95 -21.61 -7.57 16.56
CA THR A 95 -20.92 -7.92 17.82
C THR A 95 -19.53 -7.31 17.95
N GLN A 96 -19.05 -6.58 16.92
CA GLN A 96 -17.68 -6.09 16.80
C GLN A 96 -17.58 -4.57 17.05
N GLN A 97 -18.27 -4.06 18.07
CA GLN A 97 -18.29 -2.62 18.41
C GLN A 97 -16.90 -2.00 18.52
N ARG A 98 -15.94 -2.71 19.14
CA ARG A 98 -14.57 -2.20 19.31
C ARG A 98 -13.86 -2.03 17.97
N LEU A 99 -14.01 -2.99 17.05
CA LEU A 99 -13.45 -2.91 15.71
C LEU A 99 -14.13 -1.81 14.90
N PHE A 100 -15.45 -1.71 14.95
CA PHE A 100 -16.20 -0.61 14.31
C PHE A 100 -15.68 0.77 14.76
N ASN A 101 -15.55 0.95 16.07
CA ASN A 101 -15.06 2.20 16.65
C ASN A 101 -13.61 2.46 16.27
N LEU A 102 -12.76 1.43 16.21
CA LEU A 102 -11.39 1.58 15.74
C LEU A 102 -11.37 2.10 14.30
N LEU A 103 -12.02 1.39 13.38
CA LEU A 103 -12.06 1.74 11.95
C LEU A 103 -12.66 3.13 11.70
N SER A 104 -13.66 3.52 12.47
CA SER A 104 -14.31 4.83 12.35
C SER A 104 -13.46 5.98 12.89
N ASN A 105 -12.53 5.73 13.82
CA ASN A 105 -11.73 6.77 14.48
C ASN A 105 -10.28 6.86 14.01
N ILE A 106 -9.74 5.84 13.35
CA ILE A 106 -8.35 5.84 12.85
C ILE A 106 -8.18 6.61 11.53
N SER A 107 -9.26 6.89 10.81
CA SER A 107 -9.24 7.50 9.47
C SER A 107 -10.22 8.66 9.35
N GLU A 108 -9.90 9.65 8.51
CA GLU A 108 -10.86 10.70 8.10
C GLU A 108 -11.94 10.16 7.14
N SER A 109 -11.79 8.92 6.67
CA SER A 109 -12.71 8.26 5.73
C SER A 109 -13.64 7.31 6.48
N PRO A 110 -14.96 7.56 6.50
CA PRO A 110 -15.94 6.71 7.13
C PRO A 110 -16.24 5.48 6.27
N ILE A 111 -17.01 4.56 6.83
CA ILE A 111 -17.62 3.47 6.08
C ILE A 111 -18.79 4.05 5.28
N THR A 112 -18.72 3.93 3.96
CA THR A 112 -19.77 4.38 3.03
C THR A 112 -20.63 3.20 2.62
N GLY A 113 -21.94 3.39 2.42
CA GLY A 113 -22.92 2.33 2.14
C GLY A 113 -23.56 2.36 0.75
N CYS A 114 -23.27 3.40 -0.04
CA CYS A 114 -23.73 3.54 -1.42
C CYS A 114 -22.58 3.24 -2.37
N ASN A 115 -22.26 1.95 -2.52
CA ASN A 115 -21.17 1.51 -3.38
C ASN A 115 -21.49 0.24 -4.16
N GLU A 116 -20.76 0.07 -5.25
CA GLU A 116 -20.59 -1.16 -5.98
C GLU A 116 -19.10 -1.38 -6.25
N SER A 117 -18.65 -2.62 -6.19
CA SER A 117 -17.26 -2.98 -6.47
C SER A 117 -17.15 -4.20 -7.37
N ARG A 118 -16.13 -4.18 -8.23
CA ARG A 118 -15.74 -5.28 -9.10
C ARG A 118 -14.29 -5.65 -8.83
N VAL A 119 -14.07 -6.92 -8.49
CA VAL A 119 -12.73 -7.49 -8.25
C VAL A 119 -12.10 -7.91 -9.58
N LEU A 120 -10.93 -7.35 -9.86
CA LEU A 120 -10.13 -7.57 -11.07
C LEU A 120 -8.85 -8.32 -10.68
N THR A 121 -8.51 -9.40 -11.39
CA THR A 121 -7.55 -10.40 -10.89
C THR A 121 -6.22 -10.50 -11.64
N ASP A 122 -6.05 -9.74 -12.71
CA ASP A 122 -4.78 -9.61 -13.42
C ASP A 122 -4.66 -8.27 -14.16
N GLY A 123 -3.48 -8.02 -14.72
CA GLY A 123 -3.18 -6.81 -15.48
C GLY A 123 -4.06 -6.63 -16.71
N LYS A 124 -4.39 -7.71 -17.44
CA LYS A 124 -5.17 -7.60 -18.68
C LYS A 124 -6.60 -7.15 -18.38
N GLU A 125 -7.26 -7.79 -17.43
CA GLU A 125 -8.60 -7.43 -16.98
C GLU A 125 -8.61 -5.99 -16.41
N THR A 126 -7.61 -5.67 -15.59
CA THR A 126 -7.53 -4.37 -14.92
C THR A 126 -7.29 -3.22 -15.90
N TYR A 127 -6.29 -3.34 -16.77
CA TYR A 127 -5.97 -2.27 -17.71
C TYR A 127 -7.08 -2.06 -18.73
N HIS A 128 -7.72 -3.12 -19.20
CA HIS A 128 -8.90 -2.98 -20.04
C HIS A 128 -10.00 -2.16 -19.34
N ALA A 129 -10.34 -2.51 -18.10
CA ALA A 129 -11.35 -1.78 -17.33
C ALA A 129 -10.98 -0.31 -17.09
N MET A 130 -9.70 -0.04 -16.77
CA MET A 130 -9.19 1.32 -16.58
C MET A 130 -9.28 2.15 -17.87
N LEU A 131 -8.79 1.61 -18.99
CA LEU A 131 -8.79 2.29 -20.29
C LEU A 131 -10.22 2.54 -20.79
N GLU A 132 -11.12 1.56 -20.63
CA GLU A 132 -12.55 1.72 -20.95
C GLU A 132 -13.19 2.83 -20.13
N ALA A 133 -12.92 2.86 -18.81
CA ALA A 133 -13.42 3.93 -17.95
C ALA A 133 -12.87 5.30 -18.38
N MET A 134 -11.57 5.40 -18.66
CA MET A 134 -10.93 6.64 -19.11
C MET A 134 -11.49 7.15 -20.44
N GLU A 135 -11.77 6.25 -21.40
CA GLU A 135 -12.38 6.64 -22.68
C GLU A 135 -13.79 7.25 -22.48
N SER A 136 -14.53 6.73 -21.50
CA SER A 136 -15.87 7.26 -21.15
C SER A 136 -15.88 8.59 -20.38
N ALA A 137 -14.71 9.13 -20.00
CA ALA A 137 -14.63 10.33 -19.16
C ALA A 137 -15.23 11.58 -19.85
N GLU A 138 -15.98 12.38 -19.11
CA GLU A 138 -16.64 13.60 -19.62
C GLU A 138 -16.11 14.88 -18.97
N SER A 139 -15.62 14.80 -17.73
CA SER A 139 -15.22 15.95 -16.90
C SER A 139 -13.73 15.90 -16.57
N HIS A 140 -13.27 14.85 -15.90
CA HIS A 140 -11.88 14.78 -15.44
C HIS A 140 -11.37 13.35 -15.25
N ILE A 141 -10.05 13.20 -15.38
CA ILE A 141 -9.31 11.97 -15.10
C ILE A 141 -8.17 12.30 -14.16
N HIS A 142 -8.15 11.69 -12.97
CA HIS A 142 -7.07 11.84 -11.99
C HIS A 142 -6.35 10.51 -11.82
N ILE A 143 -5.04 10.52 -12.01
CA ILE A 143 -4.21 9.31 -12.03
C ILE A 143 -3.01 9.47 -11.10
N GLU A 144 -2.77 8.45 -10.31
CA GLU A 144 -1.63 8.35 -9.41
C GLU A 144 -1.06 6.94 -9.39
N PHE A 145 0.24 6.79 -9.65
CA PHE A 145 0.93 5.50 -9.61
C PHE A 145 2.37 5.63 -9.08
N TYR A 146 2.84 4.59 -8.39
CA TYR A 146 4.25 4.49 -7.98
C TYR A 146 5.17 4.31 -9.19
N ILE A 147 4.90 3.30 -10.01
CA ILE A 147 5.61 3.05 -11.27
C ILE A 147 4.69 3.37 -12.44
N PHE A 148 5.19 4.20 -13.36
CA PHE A 148 4.60 4.42 -14.66
C PHE A 148 5.73 4.30 -15.69
N ARG A 149 5.57 3.41 -16.66
CA ARG A 149 6.59 3.13 -17.67
C ARG A 149 6.27 3.79 -19.02
N ASP A 150 7.34 4.06 -19.78
CA ASP A 150 7.29 4.47 -21.19
C ASP A 150 7.44 3.21 -22.05
N ASP A 151 6.43 2.35 -22.00
CA ASP A 151 6.32 1.07 -22.71
C ASP A 151 4.95 0.94 -23.42
N MET A 152 4.56 -0.26 -23.86
CA MET A 152 3.35 -0.42 -24.68
C MET A 152 2.11 0.03 -23.91
N ILE A 153 1.88 -0.53 -22.71
CA ILE A 153 0.70 -0.16 -21.92
C ILE A 153 0.78 1.29 -21.42
N GLY A 154 1.97 1.77 -21.05
CA GLY A 154 2.15 3.17 -20.68
C GLY A 154 1.80 4.14 -21.82
N THR A 155 2.12 3.75 -23.06
CA THR A 155 1.75 4.51 -24.27
C THR A 155 0.25 4.49 -24.51
N GLU A 156 -0.43 3.35 -24.32
CA GLU A 156 -1.89 3.27 -24.43
C GLU A 156 -2.60 4.20 -23.44
N PHE A 157 -2.18 4.17 -22.17
CA PHE A 157 -2.67 5.12 -21.15
C PHE A 157 -2.40 6.57 -21.56
N GLN A 158 -1.20 6.87 -22.07
CA GLN A 158 -0.85 8.20 -22.55
C GLN A 158 -1.73 8.67 -23.70
N ASP A 159 -1.98 7.81 -24.67
CA ASP A 159 -2.75 8.16 -25.85
C ASP A 159 -4.23 8.40 -25.51
N VAL A 160 -4.84 7.61 -24.61
CA VAL A 160 -6.18 7.89 -24.09
C VAL A 160 -6.22 9.24 -23.38
N MET A 161 -5.28 9.48 -22.45
CA MET A 161 -5.22 10.75 -21.73
C MET A 161 -5.09 11.96 -22.66
N ILE A 162 -4.24 11.86 -23.69
CA ILE A 162 -4.05 12.93 -24.68
C ILE A 162 -5.34 13.18 -25.46
N ARG A 163 -6.01 12.12 -25.95
CA ARG A 163 -7.29 12.24 -26.66
C ARG A 163 -8.33 12.94 -25.79
N LYS A 164 -8.50 12.51 -24.54
CA LYS A 164 -9.49 13.09 -23.62
C LYS A 164 -9.16 14.55 -23.26
N ALA A 165 -7.88 14.87 -23.03
CA ALA A 165 -7.46 16.25 -22.80
C ALA A 165 -7.79 17.16 -23.98
N GLN A 166 -7.59 16.67 -25.22
CA GLN A 166 -7.94 17.41 -26.44
C GLN A 166 -9.45 17.61 -26.63
N THR A 167 -10.29 16.74 -26.09
CA THR A 167 -11.75 16.95 -26.05
C THR A 167 -12.23 17.82 -24.89
N GLY A 168 -11.31 18.38 -24.08
CA GLY A 168 -11.62 19.28 -22.98
C GLY A 168 -11.72 18.63 -21.59
N VAL A 169 -11.48 17.32 -21.47
CA VAL A 169 -11.46 16.63 -20.17
C VAL A 169 -10.22 17.04 -19.38
N LYS A 170 -10.39 17.38 -18.11
CA LYS A 170 -9.26 17.79 -17.26
C LYS A 170 -8.48 16.57 -16.77
N VAL A 171 -7.27 16.38 -17.30
CA VAL A 171 -6.41 15.24 -16.92
C VAL A 171 -5.27 15.68 -15.99
N ARG A 172 -5.16 15.00 -14.84
CA ARG A 172 -4.13 15.23 -13.82
C ARG A 172 -3.40 13.95 -13.49
N VAL A 173 -2.07 13.97 -13.58
CA VAL A 173 -1.22 12.79 -13.40
C VAL A 173 -0.15 13.05 -12.36
N VAL A 174 -0.07 12.17 -11.36
CA VAL A 174 1.01 12.12 -10.37
C VAL A 174 1.74 10.79 -10.52
N CYS A 175 3.06 10.84 -10.58
CA CYS A 175 3.89 9.64 -10.53
C CYS A 175 4.93 9.76 -9.43
N ASP A 176 5.25 8.68 -8.72
CA ASP A 176 6.36 8.72 -7.76
C ASP A 176 7.69 8.99 -8.47
N GLY A 177 8.46 9.95 -7.94
CA GLY A 177 9.71 10.38 -8.55
C GLY A 177 10.80 9.31 -8.59
N VAL A 178 10.81 8.36 -7.66
CA VAL A 178 11.78 7.25 -7.62
C VAL A 178 11.24 6.07 -8.42
N GLY A 179 9.98 5.68 -8.21
CA GLY A 179 9.37 4.57 -8.93
C GLY A 179 9.30 4.81 -10.44
N SER A 180 9.08 6.06 -10.87
CA SER A 180 8.92 6.44 -12.27
C SER A 180 10.10 7.24 -12.84
N HIS A 181 11.29 7.13 -12.23
CA HIS A 181 12.48 7.90 -12.64
C HIS A 181 12.98 7.58 -14.07
N HIS A 182 12.57 6.46 -14.64
CA HIS A 182 12.90 6.06 -16.01
C HIS A 182 12.01 6.70 -17.09
N LEU A 183 10.96 7.45 -16.72
CA LEU A 183 10.13 8.16 -17.70
C LEU A 183 10.96 9.17 -18.49
N LYS A 184 10.97 9.00 -19.82
CA LYS A 184 11.76 9.86 -20.71
C LYS A 184 11.15 11.25 -20.79
N LYS A 185 12.00 12.27 -20.94
CA LYS A 185 11.55 13.67 -21.15
C LYS A 185 10.57 13.80 -22.31
N ARG A 186 10.77 13.05 -23.40
CA ARG A 186 9.87 13.05 -24.56
C ARG A 186 8.45 12.60 -24.18
N PHE A 187 8.32 11.54 -23.38
CA PHE A 187 7.04 11.04 -22.90
C PHE A 187 6.31 12.10 -22.07
N ILE A 188 7.03 12.75 -21.16
CA ILE A 188 6.48 13.81 -20.30
C ILE A 188 6.11 15.06 -21.12
N ASN A 189 6.90 15.43 -22.13
CA ASN A 189 6.60 16.58 -22.98
C ASN A 189 5.31 16.40 -23.77
N ARG A 190 5.02 15.19 -24.25
CA ARG A 190 3.73 14.88 -24.91
C ARG A 190 2.53 15.16 -24.01
N PHE A 191 2.63 14.84 -22.72
CA PHE A 191 1.58 15.21 -21.75
C PHE A 191 1.38 16.73 -21.67
N LYS A 192 2.48 17.47 -21.49
CA LYS A 192 2.42 18.93 -21.35
C LYS A 192 1.88 19.62 -22.61
N GLU A 193 2.31 19.17 -23.79
CA GLU A 193 1.85 19.68 -25.08
C GLU A 193 0.35 19.44 -25.30
N ALA A 194 -0.20 18.35 -24.76
CA ALA A 194 -1.63 18.04 -24.81
C ALA A 194 -2.46 18.74 -23.73
N GLY A 195 -1.86 19.58 -22.87
CA GLY A 195 -2.55 20.27 -21.78
C GLY A 195 -2.80 19.41 -20.53
N ILE A 196 -2.16 18.24 -20.42
CA ILE A 196 -2.23 17.37 -19.25
C ILE A 196 -1.33 17.92 -18.14
N GLU A 197 -1.87 18.04 -16.94
CA GLU A 197 -1.11 18.46 -15.77
C GLU A 197 -0.35 17.26 -15.19
N PHE A 198 0.98 17.31 -15.22
CA PHE A 198 1.83 16.21 -14.77
C PHE A 198 2.83 16.66 -13.72
N TYR A 199 2.88 15.97 -12.58
CA TYR A 199 3.86 16.20 -11.52
C TYR A 199 4.47 14.91 -11.00
N PHE A 200 5.73 14.99 -10.58
CA PHE A 200 6.37 13.92 -9.82
C PHE A 200 6.15 14.13 -8.32
N PHE A 201 5.70 13.10 -7.62
CA PHE A 201 5.68 13.07 -6.16
C PHE A 201 7.10 12.89 -5.64
N LEU A 202 7.60 13.90 -4.91
CA LEU A 202 8.94 13.94 -4.31
C LEU A 202 10.04 13.39 -5.24
N PRO A 203 10.43 14.12 -6.31
CA PRO A 203 11.51 13.74 -7.22
C PRO A 203 12.80 13.36 -6.50
N PRO A 204 13.65 12.44 -7.02
CA PRO A 204 14.79 11.91 -6.29
C PRO A 204 15.74 12.99 -5.75
N VAL A 205 16.07 14.00 -6.56
CA VAL A 205 16.94 15.11 -6.14
C VAL A 205 16.33 15.88 -4.97
N ILE A 206 15.05 16.24 -5.07
CA ILE A 206 14.33 16.96 -4.01
C ILE A 206 14.21 16.09 -2.76
N ALA A 207 13.85 14.80 -2.92
CA ALA A 207 13.71 13.85 -1.84
C ALA A 207 15.04 13.60 -1.12
N THR A 208 16.17 13.57 -1.83
CA THR A 208 17.49 13.34 -1.23
C THR A 208 17.96 14.57 -0.46
N LEU A 209 17.82 15.76 -1.05
CA LEU A 209 18.17 17.04 -0.40
C LEU A 209 17.30 17.31 0.84
N ASP A 210 16.00 17.01 0.73
CA ASP A 210 15.07 17.14 1.84
C ASP A 210 15.02 15.93 2.77
N ARG A 211 15.91 14.92 2.62
CA ARG A 211 15.93 13.69 3.45
C ARG A 211 14.55 13.04 3.61
N ARG A 212 13.82 12.94 2.51
CA ARG A 212 12.48 12.35 2.36
C ARG A 212 12.49 11.17 1.38
N ILE A 213 13.66 10.58 1.13
CA ILE A 213 13.81 9.48 0.17
C ILE A 213 13.01 8.23 0.58
N ASN A 214 12.87 7.99 1.89
CA ASN A 214 12.06 6.89 2.42
C ASN A 214 10.55 7.08 2.22
N TYR A 215 10.10 8.33 2.03
CA TYR A 215 8.68 8.63 1.82
C TYR A 215 8.35 8.56 0.35
N ARG A 216 7.80 7.42 -0.07
CA ARG A 216 7.40 7.15 -1.45
C ARG A 216 5.89 7.05 -1.54
N ASN A 217 5.35 7.51 -2.66
CA ASN A 217 3.94 7.32 -2.93
C ASN A 217 3.72 5.96 -3.58
N HIS A 218 3.18 5.02 -2.80
CA HIS A 218 2.85 3.68 -3.26
C HIS A 218 1.37 3.52 -3.63
N ARG A 219 0.58 4.60 -3.60
CA ARG A 219 -0.82 4.57 -3.98
C ARG A 219 -0.94 4.40 -5.50
N LYS A 220 -2.02 3.72 -5.89
CA LYS A 220 -2.34 3.34 -7.27
C LYS A 220 -3.81 3.67 -7.43
N ILE A 221 -4.09 4.87 -7.90
CA ILE A 221 -5.42 5.45 -7.95
C ILE A 221 -5.68 5.91 -9.38
N LEU A 222 -6.83 5.53 -9.93
CA LEU A 222 -7.42 6.17 -11.09
C LEU A 222 -8.83 6.57 -10.71
N ILE A 223 -9.17 7.84 -10.92
CA ILE A 223 -10.53 8.36 -10.75
C ILE A 223 -11.01 8.96 -12.06
N VAL A 224 -12.22 8.58 -12.47
CA VAL A 224 -12.90 9.09 -13.65
C VAL A 224 -14.18 9.81 -13.23
N ASP A 225 -14.24 11.10 -13.57
CA ASP A 225 -15.36 12.02 -13.33
C ASP A 225 -15.84 12.08 -11.87
N GLY A 226 -15.00 11.67 -10.91
CA GLY A 226 -15.39 11.57 -9.50
C GLY A 226 -16.43 10.47 -9.23
N LYS A 227 -16.80 9.64 -10.21
CA LYS A 227 -17.87 8.64 -10.13
C LYS A 227 -17.38 7.20 -10.12
N LYS A 228 -16.25 6.94 -10.77
CA LYS A 228 -15.58 5.63 -10.79
C LYS A 228 -14.15 5.78 -10.29
N GLY A 229 -13.72 4.84 -9.45
CA GLY A 229 -12.38 4.78 -8.88
C GLY A 229 -11.76 3.40 -9.04
N PHE A 230 -10.45 3.35 -9.13
CA PHE A 230 -9.67 2.11 -9.15
C PHE A 230 -8.60 2.15 -8.06
N VAL A 231 -8.44 1.04 -7.34
CA VAL A 231 -7.41 0.87 -6.30
C VAL A 231 -6.94 -0.58 -6.22
N GLY A 232 -5.63 -0.82 -6.08
CA GLY A 232 -5.07 -2.16 -5.94
C GLY A 232 -3.56 -2.22 -6.15
N GLY A 233 -3.00 -3.43 -6.34
CA GLY A 233 -1.55 -3.62 -6.31
C GLY A 233 -0.79 -3.31 -7.61
N LEU A 234 -1.50 -3.18 -8.73
CA LEU A 234 -0.92 -2.99 -10.08
C LEU A 234 -0.39 -1.57 -10.31
N ASN A 235 0.80 -1.46 -10.89
CA ASN A 235 1.31 -0.21 -11.46
C ASN A 235 0.98 -0.14 -12.96
N VAL A 236 1.56 0.81 -13.71
CA VAL A 236 1.46 0.86 -15.18
C VAL A 236 2.78 0.42 -15.83
N GLY A 237 2.75 -0.73 -16.51
CA GLY A 237 3.88 -1.27 -17.28
C GLY A 237 3.64 -2.67 -17.86
N ASP A 238 4.44 -3.06 -18.84
CA ASP A 238 4.29 -4.33 -19.56
C ASP A 238 4.61 -5.55 -18.68
N ASP A 239 5.31 -5.34 -17.55
CA ASP A 239 5.61 -6.36 -16.54
C ASP A 239 4.35 -7.04 -16.02
N TYR A 240 3.31 -6.23 -15.81
CA TYR A 240 2.06 -6.63 -15.18
C TYR A 240 1.11 -7.37 -16.13
N LEU A 241 1.40 -7.35 -17.44
CA LEU A 241 0.74 -8.17 -18.44
C LEU A 241 1.35 -9.57 -18.56
N GLY A 242 2.44 -9.84 -17.81
CA GLY A 242 3.18 -11.10 -17.89
C GLY A 242 3.95 -11.27 -19.21
N LEU A 243 4.31 -10.16 -19.86
CA LEU A 243 5.02 -10.19 -21.14
C LEU A 243 6.52 -10.51 -20.99
N TYR A 244 7.08 -10.42 -19.79
CA TYR A 244 8.48 -10.80 -19.52
C TYR A 244 8.58 -12.24 -19.00
N PRO A 245 9.27 -13.15 -19.75
CA PRO A 245 9.38 -14.56 -19.38
C PRO A 245 10.06 -14.83 -18.03
N GLU A 246 10.94 -13.93 -17.58
CA GLU A 246 11.67 -14.08 -16.31
C GLU A 246 10.74 -14.03 -15.10
N VAL A 247 9.70 -13.19 -15.17
CA VAL A 247 8.69 -13.00 -14.13
C VAL A 247 7.50 -13.94 -14.35
N GLY A 248 7.08 -14.11 -15.60
CA GLY A 248 5.92 -14.94 -15.97
C GLY A 248 4.59 -14.27 -15.64
N TYR A 249 3.56 -15.08 -15.33
CA TYR A 249 2.23 -14.57 -15.03
C TYR A 249 2.26 -13.65 -13.79
N TRP A 250 1.79 -12.41 -13.95
CA TRP A 250 1.68 -11.44 -12.86
C TRP A 250 0.29 -11.51 -12.24
N ARG A 251 0.20 -12.11 -11.05
CA ARG A 251 -1.05 -12.23 -10.30
C ARG A 251 -1.17 -11.08 -9.30
N ASP A 252 -2.17 -10.23 -9.47
CA ASP A 252 -2.41 -9.09 -8.59
C ASP A 252 -3.92 -8.81 -8.51
N THR A 253 -4.38 -8.11 -7.48
CA THR A 253 -5.81 -7.81 -7.32
C THR A 253 -6.02 -6.30 -7.31
N HIS A 254 -7.00 -5.88 -8.10
CA HIS A 254 -7.46 -4.50 -8.19
C HIS A 254 -8.97 -4.45 -7.96
N LEU A 255 -9.46 -3.34 -7.44
CA LEU A 255 -10.87 -3.05 -7.30
C LEU A 255 -11.23 -1.89 -8.21
N GLU A 256 -12.24 -2.08 -9.04
CA GLU A 256 -13.05 -0.98 -9.54
C GLU A 256 -14.16 -0.71 -8.54
N VAL A 257 -14.37 0.56 -8.20
CA VAL A 257 -15.38 1.00 -7.23
C VAL A 257 -16.18 2.15 -7.85
N ALA A 258 -17.49 2.10 -7.69
CA ALA A 258 -18.39 3.19 -8.02
C ALA A 258 -19.23 3.55 -6.79
N GLY A 259 -19.53 4.84 -6.61
CA GLY A 259 -20.28 5.34 -5.46
C GLY A 259 -19.44 6.11 -4.45
N ASP A 260 -19.95 6.28 -3.25
CA ASP A 260 -19.47 7.26 -2.26
C ASP A 260 -18.02 7.04 -1.79
N ALA A 261 -17.51 5.82 -1.88
CA ALA A 261 -16.10 5.52 -1.64
C ALA A 261 -15.17 6.32 -2.58
N VAL A 262 -15.63 6.68 -3.78
CA VAL A 262 -14.86 7.47 -4.76
C VAL A 262 -14.59 8.89 -4.26
N TYR A 263 -15.45 9.48 -3.43
CA TYR A 263 -15.17 10.78 -2.80
C TYR A 263 -13.89 10.73 -1.94
N PHE A 264 -13.65 9.61 -1.28
CA PHE A 264 -12.49 9.45 -0.41
C PHE A 264 -11.23 9.14 -1.20
N LEU A 265 -11.32 8.38 -2.30
CA LEU A 265 -10.24 8.24 -3.27
C LEU A 265 -9.86 9.61 -3.86
N GLN A 266 -10.84 10.39 -4.27
CA GLN A 266 -10.65 11.74 -4.81
C GLN A 266 -9.97 12.66 -3.79
N ASN A 267 -10.42 12.66 -2.54
CA ASN A 267 -9.78 13.46 -1.49
C ASN A 267 -8.32 13.06 -1.25
N ILE A 268 -8.00 11.76 -1.30
CA ILE A 268 -6.62 11.27 -1.15
C ILE A 268 -5.77 11.76 -2.31
N PHE A 269 -6.24 11.59 -3.55
CA PHE A 269 -5.55 12.11 -4.74
C PHE A 269 -5.29 13.63 -4.63
N LEU A 270 -6.29 14.42 -4.22
CA LEU A 270 -6.12 15.88 -4.08
C LEU A 270 -5.12 16.27 -2.99
N LYS A 271 -4.96 15.46 -1.94
CA LYS A 271 -3.90 15.67 -0.92
C LYS A 271 -2.53 15.42 -1.54
N ASP A 272 -2.38 14.32 -2.26
CA ASP A 272 -1.11 13.93 -2.88
C ASP A 272 -0.73 14.87 -4.03
N TRP A 273 -1.73 15.33 -4.80
CA TRP A 273 -1.58 16.40 -5.78
C TRP A 273 -0.96 17.64 -5.15
N LYS A 274 -1.55 18.14 -4.05
CA LYS A 274 -1.05 19.32 -3.34
C LYS A 274 0.39 19.10 -2.84
N LEU A 275 0.73 17.90 -2.37
CA LEU A 275 2.10 17.59 -1.95
C LEU A 275 3.08 17.57 -3.13
N ALA A 276 2.65 17.13 -4.31
CA ALA A 276 3.48 17.04 -5.51
C ALA A 276 3.62 18.38 -6.25
N SER A 277 2.52 19.09 -6.48
CA SER A 277 2.47 20.32 -7.29
C SER A 277 2.59 21.60 -6.47
N SER A 278 2.37 21.55 -5.15
CA SER A 278 2.12 22.71 -4.27
C SER A 278 0.84 23.52 -4.63
N GLU A 279 0.09 23.08 -5.64
CA GLU A 279 -1.17 23.69 -6.05
C GLU A 279 -2.31 23.15 -5.19
N ARG A 280 -3.26 24.02 -4.87
CA ARG A 280 -4.48 23.63 -4.18
C ARG A 280 -5.65 23.73 -5.14
N ILE A 281 -6.28 22.60 -5.42
CA ILE A 281 -7.51 22.54 -6.20
C ILE A 281 -8.71 22.77 -5.26
N ILE A 282 -9.59 23.68 -5.65
CA ILE A 282 -10.81 24.05 -4.92
C ILE A 282 -11.93 24.04 -5.96
N ASP A 283 -12.46 22.86 -6.24
CA ASP A 283 -13.46 22.65 -7.28
C ASP A 283 -14.52 21.65 -6.77
N PRO A 284 -15.73 22.10 -6.43
CA PRO A 284 -16.82 21.23 -5.98
C PRO A 284 -17.27 20.21 -7.03
N ASP A 285 -17.12 20.50 -8.33
CA ASP A 285 -17.57 19.62 -9.42
C ASP A 285 -16.76 18.32 -9.49
N LEU A 286 -15.65 18.26 -8.76
CA LEU A 286 -14.86 17.05 -8.52
C LEU A 286 -15.55 16.02 -7.62
N PHE A 287 -16.63 16.40 -6.95
CA PHE A 287 -17.40 15.54 -6.05
C PHE A 287 -18.88 15.53 -6.47
N PRO A 288 -19.22 14.96 -7.65
CA PRO A 288 -20.59 14.93 -8.10
C PRO A 288 -21.42 13.94 -7.28
N ALA A 289 -22.71 14.24 -7.07
CA ALA A 289 -23.62 13.31 -6.42
C ALA A 289 -23.64 11.94 -7.12
N HIS A 290 -23.58 10.87 -6.32
CA HIS A 290 -23.71 9.51 -6.81
C HIS A 290 -25.16 9.04 -6.81
N ALA A 291 -25.59 8.46 -7.93
CA ALA A 291 -26.85 7.72 -7.97
C ALA A 291 -26.61 6.31 -7.40
N CYS A 292 -27.12 6.05 -6.20
CA CYS A 292 -26.96 4.76 -5.54
C CYS A 292 -27.63 3.65 -6.33
N ARG A 293 -26.81 2.81 -6.96
CA ARG A 293 -27.22 1.55 -7.59
C ARG A 293 -26.83 0.34 -6.76
N GLY A 294 -25.71 0.47 -6.05
CA GLY A 294 -25.16 -0.54 -5.17
C GLY A 294 -25.34 -0.17 -3.71
N GLU A 295 -25.38 -1.21 -2.90
CA GLU A 295 -25.67 -1.17 -1.48
C GLU A 295 -24.49 -1.64 -0.63
N GLN A 296 -23.31 -1.83 -1.25
CA GLN A 296 -22.13 -2.37 -0.59
C GLN A 296 -21.52 -1.35 0.36
N GLN A 297 -21.06 -1.86 1.51
CA GLN A 297 -20.32 -1.07 2.48
C GLN A 297 -18.82 -1.17 2.24
N ILE A 298 -18.19 -0.03 2.00
CA ILE A 298 -16.76 0.09 1.66
C ILE A 298 -16.15 1.23 2.47
N GLN A 299 -14.96 0.99 3.00
CA GLN A 299 -14.13 2.03 3.61
C GLN A 299 -12.81 2.16 2.86
N ILE A 300 -12.46 3.38 2.48
CA ILE A 300 -11.16 3.70 1.88
C ILE A 300 -10.20 4.16 2.99
N LEU A 301 -9.22 3.33 3.33
CA LEU A 301 -8.22 3.63 4.35
C LEU A 301 -6.91 4.03 3.70
N SER A 302 -6.32 5.15 4.13
CA SER A 302 -4.98 5.55 3.74
C SER A 302 -4.06 5.59 4.95
N SER A 303 -2.81 5.20 4.77
CA SER A 303 -1.73 5.44 5.74
C SER A 303 -0.61 6.22 5.07
N GLY A 304 0.20 6.88 5.89
CA GLY A 304 1.33 7.65 5.40
C GLY A 304 1.95 8.53 6.49
N PRO A 305 3.16 9.04 6.24
CA PRO A 305 3.87 9.92 7.18
C PRO A 305 3.16 11.28 7.39
N ASP A 306 2.14 11.59 6.59
CA ASP A 306 1.26 12.74 6.69
C ASP A 306 0.11 12.55 7.70
N GLN A 307 -0.07 11.34 8.23
CA GLN A 307 -1.17 11.02 9.15
C GLN A 307 -0.73 10.94 10.63
N VAL A 308 -1.73 10.88 11.50
CA VAL A 308 -1.52 10.72 12.96
C VAL A 308 -1.35 9.24 13.31
N TRP A 309 -2.23 8.41 12.76
CA TRP A 309 -2.29 6.98 12.98
C TRP A 309 -1.76 6.23 11.76
N ASP A 310 -1.16 5.07 11.98
CA ASP A 310 -0.78 4.15 10.92
C ASP A 310 -2.01 3.26 10.58
N ALA A 311 -3.06 3.88 10.02
CA ALA A 311 -4.43 3.33 9.98
C ALA A 311 -4.56 1.95 9.32
N ILE A 312 -3.76 1.65 8.29
CA ILE A 312 -3.79 0.33 7.64
C ILE A 312 -3.23 -0.75 8.59
N GLN A 313 -2.16 -0.45 9.34
CA GLN A 313 -1.60 -1.38 10.32
C GLN A 313 -2.60 -1.63 11.46
N GLU A 314 -3.21 -0.57 11.99
CA GLU A 314 -4.23 -0.67 13.05
C GLU A 314 -5.47 -1.44 12.58
N MET A 315 -5.91 -1.25 11.34
CA MET A 315 -6.99 -2.04 10.73
C MET A 315 -6.62 -3.52 10.65
N CYS A 316 -5.43 -3.86 10.14
CA CYS A 316 -4.97 -5.24 10.06
C CYS A 316 -4.89 -5.88 11.46
N PHE A 317 -4.31 -5.18 12.43
CA PHE A 317 -4.17 -5.68 13.80
C PHE A 317 -5.51 -5.86 14.49
N GLY A 318 -6.41 -4.87 14.38
CA GLY A 318 -7.75 -4.92 14.93
C GLY A 318 -8.58 -6.07 14.33
N ALA A 319 -8.50 -6.28 13.01
CA ALA A 319 -9.18 -7.36 12.33
C ALA A 319 -8.65 -8.74 12.75
N ILE A 320 -7.32 -8.93 12.75
CA ILE A 320 -6.66 -10.17 13.19
C ILE A 320 -7.04 -10.50 14.64
N SER A 321 -7.14 -9.50 15.51
CA SER A 321 -7.44 -9.67 16.94
C SER A 321 -8.86 -10.14 17.23
N VAL A 322 -9.80 -10.01 16.29
CA VAL A 322 -11.20 -10.44 16.45
C VAL A 322 -11.57 -11.66 15.59
N ALA A 323 -10.59 -12.21 14.86
CA ALA A 323 -10.81 -13.37 13.99
C ALA A 323 -11.21 -14.61 14.79
N ASN A 324 -12.22 -15.34 14.32
CA ASN A 324 -12.73 -16.54 14.99
C ASN A 324 -12.53 -17.81 14.17
N GLU A 325 -12.56 -17.73 12.84
CA GLU A 325 -12.55 -18.90 11.96
C GLU A 325 -11.28 -18.95 11.10
N ARG A 326 -10.94 -17.85 10.42
CA ARG A 326 -9.83 -17.81 9.46
C ARG A 326 -9.20 -16.43 9.29
N ILE A 327 -7.91 -16.45 9.01
CA ILE A 327 -7.14 -15.28 8.58
C ILE A 327 -6.34 -15.67 7.33
N TRP A 328 -6.73 -15.16 6.17
CA TRP A 328 -6.04 -15.45 4.92
C TRP A 328 -5.40 -14.21 4.34
N ILE A 329 -4.10 -14.30 4.03
CA ILE A 329 -3.29 -13.18 3.57
C ILE A 329 -2.61 -13.54 2.25
N THR A 330 -2.59 -12.61 1.31
CA THR A 330 -1.67 -12.65 0.17
C THR A 330 -0.82 -11.39 0.22
N SER A 331 0.50 -11.53 0.18
CA SER A 331 1.41 -10.39 0.15
C SER A 331 2.71 -10.77 -0.58
N PRO A 332 3.25 -9.92 -1.48
CA PRO A 332 4.55 -10.19 -2.11
C PRO A 332 5.68 -10.16 -1.08
N TYR A 333 5.56 -9.30 -0.07
CA TYR A 333 6.53 -9.13 1.01
C TYR A 333 5.84 -9.35 2.36
N PHE A 334 6.44 -10.19 3.19
CA PHE A 334 5.86 -10.59 4.47
C PHE A 334 6.89 -10.36 5.59
N ILE A 335 6.92 -9.13 6.09
CA ILE A 335 7.82 -8.66 7.15
C ILE A 335 6.93 -7.98 8.20
N PRO A 336 6.04 -8.74 8.87
CA PRO A 336 5.03 -8.16 9.74
C PRO A 336 5.68 -7.37 10.88
N ASP A 337 5.01 -6.30 11.32
CA ASP A 337 5.41 -5.62 12.54
C ASP A 337 5.14 -6.52 13.78
N PRO A 338 5.73 -6.24 14.94
CA PRO A 338 5.57 -7.09 16.13
C PRO A 338 4.12 -7.33 16.55
N GLY A 339 3.23 -6.34 16.38
CA GLY A 339 1.80 -6.47 16.71
C GLY A 339 1.10 -7.47 15.80
N ILE A 340 1.28 -7.35 14.49
CA ILE A 340 0.71 -8.29 13.51
C ILE A 340 1.31 -9.68 13.69
N TYR A 341 2.62 -9.78 13.91
CA TYR A 341 3.31 -11.06 14.14
C TYR A 341 2.73 -11.81 15.35
N GLU A 342 2.61 -11.16 16.50
CA GLU A 342 2.04 -11.79 17.71
C GLU A 342 0.53 -12.05 17.54
N GLY A 343 -0.20 -11.18 16.84
CA GLY A 343 -1.62 -11.38 16.53
C GLY A 343 -1.85 -12.66 15.71
N LEU A 344 -1.09 -12.86 14.63
CA LEU A 344 -1.18 -14.06 13.80
C LEU A 344 -0.80 -15.33 14.57
N LYS A 345 0.26 -15.24 15.37
CA LYS A 345 0.71 -16.35 16.23
C LYS A 345 -0.36 -16.73 17.26
N SER A 346 -0.93 -15.75 17.94
CA SER A 346 -2.00 -15.96 18.92
C SER A 346 -3.24 -16.58 18.29
N ALA A 347 -3.67 -16.07 17.12
CA ALA A 347 -4.80 -16.60 16.38
C ALA A 347 -4.58 -18.08 15.97
N ALA A 348 -3.41 -18.39 15.40
CA ALA A 348 -3.08 -19.75 14.98
C ALA A 348 -3.05 -20.74 16.16
N VAL A 349 -2.40 -20.37 17.27
CA VAL A 349 -2.37 -21.20 18.50
C VAL A 349 -3.77 -21.37 19.10
N SER A 350 -4.65 -20.39 18.92
CA SER A 350 -6.06 -20.45 19.37
C SER A 350 -6.96 -21.28 18.44
N GLY A 351 -6.42 -21.83 17.35
CA GLY A 351 -7.15 -22.72 16.42
C GLY A 351 -7.77 -22.03 15.21
N VAL A 352 -7.49 -20.74 14.98
CA VAL A 352 -7.92 -20.02 13.76
C VAL A 352 -7.12 -20.51 12.56
N ASP A 353 -7.78 -20.74 11.42
CA ASP A 353 -7.11 -21.17 10.17
C ASP A 353 -6.34 -20.00 9.53
N VAL A 354 -5.05 -19.90 9.82
CA VAL A 354 -4.18 -18.85 9.28
C VAL A 354 -3.42 -19.36 8.05
N ARG A 355 -3.68 -18.76 6.88
CA ARG A 355 -3.03 -19.13 5.60
C ARG A 355 -2.44 -17.92 4.90
N ILE A 356 -1.19 -18.05 4.44
CA ILE A 356 -0.47 -16.93 3.84
C ILE A 356 0.14 -17.35 2.50
N ILE A 357 -0.22 -16.67 1.43
CA ILE A 357 0.35 -16.83 0.09
C ILE A 357 1.48 -15.80 -0.12
N ILE A 358 2.64 -16.30 -0.50
CA ILE A 358 3.84 -15.51 -0.84
C ILE A 358 4.42 -15.94 -2.20
N PRO A 359 5.26 -15.12 -2.85
CA PRO A 359 5.93 -15.52 -4.09
C PRO A 359 6.87 -16.72 -3.88
N TRP A 360 6.93 -17.64 -4.86
CA TRP A 360 8.08 -18.54 -4.96
C TRP A 360 9.32 -17.73 -5.31
N LYS A 361 9.34 -17.16 -6.51
CA LYS A 361 10.51 -16.45 -7.03
C LYS A 361 10.48 -15.02 -6.51
N PRO A 362 11.51 -14.58 -5.77
CA PRO A 362 11.58 -13.21 -5.31
C PRO A 362 12.10 -12.28 -6.41
N ASP A 363 11.61 -11.05 -6.41
CA ASP A 363 12.18 -9.91 -7.14
C ASP A 363 13.30 -9.21 -6.35
N SER A 364 13.25 -9.28 -5.01
CA SER A 364 14.29 -8.78 -4.11
C SER A 364 14.80 -9.87 -3.15
N LYS A 365 16.07 -10.27 -3.30
CA LYS A 365 16.71 -11.29 -2.44
C LYS A 365 16.74 -10.88 -0.96
N LEU A 366 17.01 -9.60 -0.68
CA LEU A 366 17.09 -9.09 0.69
C LEU A 366 15.73 -9.17 1.40
N VAL A 367 14.68 -8.68 0.74
CA VAL A 367 13.30 -8.71 1.26
C VAL A 367 12.81 -10.15 1.40
N HIS A 368 13.19 -11.03 0.47
CA HIS A 368 12.87 -12.45 0.55
C HIS A 368 13.51 -13.11 1.78
N TYR A 369 14.82 -12.94 2.00
CA TYR A 369 15.48 -13.50 3.19
C TYR A 369 14.91 -12.92 4.50
N ALA A 370 14.60 -11.62 4.53
CA ALA A 370 13.90 -11.02 5.67
C ALA A 370 12.53 -11.70 5.89
N SER A 371 11.75 -11.93 4.84
CA SER A 371 10.45 -12.61 4.94
C SER A 371 10.59 -14.04 5.47
N LEU A 372 11.52 -14.83 4.92
CA LEU A 372 11.75 -16.21 5.37
C LEU A 372 12.12 -16.31 6.86
N SER A 373 12.76 -15.26 7.41
CA SER A 373 13.15 -15.21 8.82
C SER A 373 11.97 -15.16 9.81
N TYR A 374 10.77 -14.74 9.39
CA TYR A 374 9.55 -14.73 10.20
C TYR A 374 8.73 -16.01 10.03
N ILE A 375 8.82 -16.64 8.86
CA ILE A 375 7.99 -17.78 8.48
C ILE A 375 8.28 -19.00 9.36
N GLU A 376 9.55 -19.27 9.70
CA GLU A 376 9.93 -20.44 10.50
C GLU A 376 9.19 -20.47 11.85
N GLU A 377 9.16 -19.34 12.56
CA GLU A 377 8.51 -19.24 13.88
C GLU A 377 6.98 -19.28 13.79
N LEU A 378 6.39 -18.66 12.77
CA LEU A 378 4.93 -18.67 12.58
C LEU A 378 4.41 -20.05 12.15
N MET A 379 5.17 -20.81 11.36
CA MET A 379 4.82 -22.19 11.01
C MET A 379 4.79 -23.09 12.24
N VAL A 380 5.71 -22.91 13.19
CA VAL A 380 5.68 -23.64 14.47
C VAL A 380 4.42 -23.33 15.27
N ALA A 381 3.89 -22.10 15.15
CA ALA A 381 2.65 -21.69 15.80
C ALA A 381 1.37 -22.18 15.09
N GLY A 382 1.49 -22.86 13.94
CA GLY A 382 0.36 -23.39 13.17
C GLY A 382 -0.06 -22.55 11.96
N VAL A 383 0.66 -21.46 11.65
CA VAL A 383 0.40 -20.67 10.43
C VAL A 383 0.87 -21.45 9.20
N ARG A 384 0.02 -21.56 8.18
CA ARG A 384 0.33 -22.28 6.94
C ARG A 384 0.79 -21.32 5.85
N PHE A 385 1.94 -21.59 5.25
CA PHE A 385 2.49 -20.76 4.17
C PHE A 385 2.47 -21.48 2.84
N PHE A 386 2.12 -20.75 1.78
CA PHE A 386 1.92 -21.26 0.43
C PHE A 386 2.76 -20.42 -0.54
N GLN A 387 3.64 -21.08 -1.31
CA GLN A 387 4.45 -20.44 -2.33
C GLN A 387 3.75 -20.49 -3.69
N TYR A 388 3.43 -19.34 -4.26
CA TYR A 388 2.79 -19.23 -5.57
C TYR A 388 3.75 -19.64 -6.70
N ARG A 389 3.32 -20.58 -7.55
CA ARG A 389 4.17 -21.28 -8.54
C ARG A 389 3.94 -20.83 -9.99
N LYS A 390 2.77 -20.26 -10.31
CA LYS A 390 2.38 -19.90 -11.69
C LYS A 390 3.12 -18.67 -12.24
N GLY A 391 3.74 -17.87 -11.38
CA GLY A 391 4.49 -16.67 -11.74
C GLY A 391 4.78 -15.84 -10.50
N PHE A 392 4.60 -14.52 -10.57
CA PHE A 392 4.78 -13.62 -9.43
C PHE A 392 3.43 -13.19 -8.87
N VAL A 393 3.23 -13.39 -7.55
CA VAL A 393 2.03 -12.91 -6.85
C VAL A 393 2.35 -11.60 -6.14
N HIS A 394 1.64 -10.55 -6.53
CA HIS A 394 1.82 -9.20 -6.03
C HIS A 394 0.51 -8.63 -5.47
N ALA A 395 -0.50 -9.46 -5.24
CA ALA A 395 -1.71 -9.04 -4.54
C ALA A 395 -1.43 -8.71 -3.06
N LYS A 396 -2.18 -7.73 -2.52
CA LYS A 396 -2.17 -7.35 -1.09
C LYS A 396 -3.56 -7.49 -0.55
N ILE A 397 -3.82 -8.65 0.04
CA ILE A 397 -5.14 -9.06 0.48
C ILE A 397 -5.06 -9.50 1.94
N LEU A 398 -6.02 -9.07 2.74
CA LEU A 398 -6.34 -9.65 4.04
C LEU A 398 -7.81 -10.07 4.03
N ILE A 399 -8.10 -11.30 4.42
CA ILE A 399 -9.46 -11.82 4.62
C ILE A 399 -9.54 -12.27 6.07
N VAL A 400 -10.51 -11.76 6.81
CA VAL A 400 -10.80 -12.18 8.17
C VAL A 400 -12.23 -12.69 8.22
N ASP A 401 -12.38 -13.99 8.49
CA ASP A 401 -13.66 -14.69 8.53
C ASP A 401 -14.52 -14.39 7.27
N ASP A 402 -15.83 -14.26 7.46
CA ASP A 402 -16.72 -13.53 6.54
C ASP A 402 -17.02 -12.13 7.11
N LEU A 403 -16.11 -11.56 7.89
CA LEU A 403 -16.30 -10.28 8.58
C LEU A 403 -15.86 -9.11 7.70
N LEU A 404 -14.67 -9.19 7.12
CA LEU A 404 -14.12 -8.20 6.20
C LEU A 404 -13.08 -8.81 5.27
N ALA A 405 -12.89 -8.18 4.11
CA ALA A 405 -11.76 -8.39 3.23
C ALA A 405 -11.15 -7.04 2.85
N SER A 406 -9.84 -6.99 2.60
CA SER A 406 -9.16 -5.78 2.18
C SER A 406 -8.35 -6.02 0.91
N VAL A 407 -8.33 -5.02 0.02
CA VAL A 407 -7.53 -5.01 -1.21
C VAL A 407 -6.90 -3.63 -1.34
N GLY A 408 -5.60 -3.57 -1.60
CA GLY A 408 -4.92 -2.28 -1.65
C GLY A 408 -3.50 -2.35 -2.17
N THR A 409 -2.73 -1.35 -1.77
CA THR A 409 -1.34 -1.14 -2.17
C THR A 409 -0.36 -1.60 -1.09
N ALA A 410 -0.80 -1.61 0.18
CA ALA A 410 0.05 -1.88 1.34
C ALA A 410 0.44 -3.35 1.45
N ASN A 411 1.75 -3.63 1.38
CA ASN A 411 2.28 -4.94 1.72
C ASN A 411 2.10 -5.21 3.22
N MET A 412 2.22 -6.48 3.60
CA MET A 412 2.35 -6.91 4.99
C MET A 412 3.80 -6.73 5.48
N ASP A 413 4.34 -5.51 5.35
CA ASP A 413 5.70 -5.13 5.74
C ASP A 413 5.78 -3.80 6.51
N MET A 414 6.88 -3.60 7.24
CA MET A 414 7.08 -2.42 8.10
C MET A 414 7.13 -1.13 7.28
N ARG A 415 7.69 -1.14 6.08
CA ARG A 415 7.77 0.04 5.23
C ARG A 415 6.42 0.51 4.70
N SER A 416 5.55 -0.40 4.24
CA SER A 416 4.18 -0.06 3.84
C SER A 416 3.37 0.46 5.03
N PHE A 417 3.55 -0.12 6.22
CA PHE A 417 2.83 0.35 7.41
C PHE A 417 3.27 1.73 7.90
N PHE A 418 4.57 2.03 7.89
CA PHE A 418 5.10 3.17 8.63
C PHE A 418 5.80 4.24 7.76
N CYS A 419 6.17 3.96 6.52
CA CYS A 419 7.01 4.87 5.73
C CYS A 419 6.34 5.32 4.43
N ASN A 420 5.73 4.41 3.69
CA ASN A 420 5.10 4.72 2.42
C ASN A 420 3.73 5.39 2.60
N PHE A 421 3.34 6.17 1.60
CA PHE A 421 1.94 6.53 1.42
C PHE A 421 1.25 5.33 0.77
N GLU A 422 0.31 4.74 1.48
CA GLU A 422 -0.42 3.55 1.05
C GLU A 422 -1.94 3.78 1.13
N LEU A 423 -2.67 2.88 0.48
CA LEU A 423 -4.13 2.90 0.38
C LEU A 423 -4.68 1.48 0.35
N THR A 424 -5.76 1.24 1.08
CA THR A 424 -6.49 -0.04 1.07
C THR A 424 -8.00 0.23 1.13
N ALA A 425 -8.75 -0.46 0.27
CA ALA A 425 -10.20 -0.55 0.39
C ALA A 425 -10.56 -1.74 1.28
N VAL A 426 -11.40 -1.51 2.27
CA VAL A 426 -11.98 -2.53 3.16
C VAL A 426 -13.41 -2.76 2.75
N LEU A 427 -13.74 -4.02 2.46
CA LEU A 427 -15.02 -4.51 2.02
C LEU A 427 -15.69 -5.27 3.16
N PHE A 428 -16.94 -4.93 3.45
CA PHE A 428 -17.73 -5.59 4.50
C PHE A 428 -18.86 -6.45 3.94
N ASP A 429 -19.15 -6.30 2.65
CA ASP A 429 -20.21 -7.04 1.95
C ASP A 429 -19.84 -8.51 1.73
N GLU A 430 -20.73 -9.42 2.09
CA GLU A 430 -20.48 -10.86 2.06
C GLU A 430 -20.19 -11.36 0.64
N LEU A 431 -20.91 -10.88 -0.38
CA LEU A 431 -20.68 -11.31 -1.77
C LEU A 431 -19.30 -10.88 -2.28
N ALA A 432 -18.88 -9.64 -1.96
CA ALA A 432 -17.55 -9.16 -2.29
C ALA A 432 -16.45 -9.96 -1.57
N ILE A 433 -16.65 -10.29 -0.29
CA ILE A 433 -15.72 -11.14 0.47
C ILE A 433 -15.65 -12.54 -0.14
N GLN A 434 -16.77 -13.17 -0.47
CA GLN A 434 -16.79 -14.50 -1.10
C GLN A 434 -16.12 -14.50 -2.47
N ARG A 435 -16.23 -13.41 -3.24
CA ARG A 435 -15.52 -13.26 -4.52
C ARG A 435 -14.00 -13.34 -4.31
N ILE A 436 -13.46 -12.63 -3.32
CA ILE A 436 -12.03 -12.63 -2.99
C ILE A 436 -11.59 -13.98 -2.41
N VAL A 437 -12.42 -14.59 -1.56
CA VAL A 437 -12.20 -15.95 -1.02
C VAL A 437 -12.09 -16.97 -2.15
N LYS A 438 -12.93 -16.86 -3.18
CA LYS A 438 -12.87 -17.73 -4.36
C LYS A 438 -11.54 -17.55 -5.10
N ASP A 439 -11.10 -16.31 -5.30
CA ASP A 439 -9.82 -16.03 -5.97
C ASP A 439 -8.62 -16.53 -5.15
N PHE A 440 -8.63 -16.33 -3.84
CA PHE A 440 -7.61 -16.88 -2.93
C PHE A 440 -7.53 -18.41 -3.04
N LYS A 441 -8.68 -19.10 -3.04
CA LYS A 441 -8.72 -20.56 -3.25
C LYS A 441 -8.21 -20.96 -4.63
N ASN A 442 -8.51 -20.21 -5.69
CA ASN A 442 -7.95 -20.44 -7.02
C ASN A 442 -6.42 -20.29 -7.01
N ASP A 443 -5.90 -19.27 -6.33
CA ASP A 443 -4.46 -19.06 -6.18
C ASP A 443 -3.79 -20.23 -5.43
N LEU A 444 -4.45 -20.82 -4.43
CA LEU A 444 -3.96 -22.02 -3.73
C LEU A 444 -3.76 -23.23 -4.66
N HIS A 445 -4.55 -23.40 -5.70
CA HIS A 445 -4.36 -24.49 -6.69
C HIS A 445 -3.05 -24.33 -7.47
N HIS A 446 -2.50 -23.12 -7.51
CA HIS A 446 -1.23 -22.79 -8.11
C HIS A 446 -0.11 -22.63 -7.08
N CYS A 447 -0.34 -23.01 -5.83
CA CYS A 447 0.66 -22.92 -4.77
C CYS A 447 1.25 -24.29 -4.41
N THR A 448 2.42 -24.26 -3.80
CA THR A 448 2.92 -25.38 -3.00
C THR A 448 3.01 -24.95 -1.55
N GLU A 449 2.42 -25.73 -0.65
CA GLU A 449 2.54 -25.51 0.78
C GLU A 449 3.99 -25.74 1.23
N ILE A 450 4.50 -24.87 2.11
CA ILE A 450 5.82 -25.03 2.70
C ILE A 450 5.71 -26.08 3.81
N ASP A 451 6.45 -27.19 3.67
CA ASP A 451 6.60 -28.18 4.73
C ASP A 451 7.54 -27.63 5.83
N PRO A 452 7.07 -27.45 7.08
CA PRO A 452 7.90 -26.95 8.17
C PRO A 452 9.13 -27.81 8.46
N ILE A 453 9.03 -29.14 8.28
CA ILE A 453 10.12 -30.08 8.55
C ILE A 453 11.24 -29.90 7.52
N GLU A 454 10.90 -29.85 6.24
CA GLU A 454 11.87 -29.60 5.17
C GLU A 454 12.43 -28.18 5.23
N PHE A 455 11.60 -27.20 5.58
CA PHE A 455 12.04 -25.83 5.77
C PHE A 455 13.06 -25.69 6.91
N ALA A 456 12.91 -26.43 8.00
CA ALA A 456 13.88 -26.40 9.10
C ALA A 456 15.27 -26.93 8.70
N LYS A 457 15.37 -27.79 7.68
CA LYS A 457 16.62 -28.44 7.21
C LYS A 457 17.49 -27.56 6.30
N ARG A 458 17.07 -26.34 5.98
CA ARG A 458 17.80 -25.44 5.07
C ARG A 458 19.25 -25.17 5.53
N PRO A 459 20.20 -24.98 4.59
CA PRO A 459 21.61 -24.81 4.92
C PRO A 459 21.88 -23.65 5.89
N ARG A 460 22.89 -23.80 6.76
CA ARG A 460 23.26 -22.78 7.76
C ARG A 460 23.60 -21.42 7.15
N LEU A 461 24.19 -21.38 5.94
CA LEU A 461 24.46 -20.13 5.24
C LEU A 461 23.17 -19.38 4.88
N HIS A 462 22.12 -20.10 4.47
CA HIS A 462 20.82 -19.48 4.19
C HIS A 462 20.22 -18.89 5.47
N LYS A 463 20.23 -19.67 6.57
CA LYS A 463 19.76 -19.18 7.87
C LYS A 463 20.55 -17.96 8.36
N GLY A 464 21.87 -17.92 8.13
CA GLY A 464 22.70 -16.74 8.42
C GLY A 464 22.27 -15.50 7.62
N GLY A 465 21.96 -15.66 6.33
CA GLY A 465 21.43 -14.59 5.49
C GLY A 465 20.07 -14.07 5.95
N GLU A 466 19.19 -14.96 6.41
CA GLU A 466 17.87 -14.63 6.99
C GLU A 466 18.04 -13.80 8.27
N MET A 467 18.93 -14.20 9.18
CA MET A 467 19.21 -13.45 10.41
C MET A 467 19.73 -12.04 10.13
N LEU A 468 20.70 -11.91 9.21
CA LEU A 468 21.24 -10.60 8.83
C LEU A 468 20.16 -9.72 8.19
N SER A 469 19.29 -10.30 7.36
CA SER A 469 18.20 -9.58 6.71
C SER A 469 17.12 -9.16 7.72
N ARG A 470 16.84 -9.99 8.74
CA ARG A 470 15.90 -9.66 9.83
C ARG A 470 16.31 -8.42 10.63
N MET A 471 17.61 -8.20 10.80
CA MET A 471 18.12 -6.99 11.46
C MET A 471 17.81 -5.72 10.66
N LEU A 472 17.58 -5.84 9.35
CA LEU A 472 17.26 -4.74 8.46
C LEU A 472 15.75 -4.58 8.24
N SER A 473 14.91 -5.51 8.70
CA SER A 473 13.44 -5.45 8.59
C SER A 473 12.81 -4.09 8.93
N PRO A 474 13.25 -3.34 9.97
CA PRO A 474 12.68 -2.03 10.28
C PRO A 474 12.88 -0.95 9.21
N LEU A 475 13.73 -1.23 8.22
CA LEU A 475 14.04 -0.36 7.08
C LEU A 475 13.44 -0.91 5.76
N LEU A 476 12.85 -2.11 5.79
CA LEU A 476 12.37 -2.85 4.62
C LEU A 476 10.87 -2.75 4.43
#